data_AF-A0A1F4GZ46-F1
#
_entry.id   AF-A0A1F4GZ46-F1
#
_cell.length_a   1.000
_cell.length_b   1.000
_cell.length_c   1.000
_cell.angle_alpha   90.00
_cell.angle_beta   90.00
_cell.angle_gamma   90.00
#
_symmetry.space_group_name_H-M   'P 1'
#
loop_
_entity.id
_entity.type
_entity.pdbx_description
1 polymer ?
#
loop_
_entity_poly.entity_id
_entity_poly.type
_entity_poly.pdbx_seq_one_letter_code
_entity_poly.pdbx_strand_id
1 'polypeptide(L)'
;MTTNPESDASRAETLTAALLYLMTHYARTGCPRLAVCVSRHMQCLALHPDAAPVVRDICAGLHGAWSEATAGATRARAALH
;
A
#
# COMPACT_ATOMS: atom_id res chain seq x y z
N MET A 1 34.36 15.10 -3.33
CA MET A 1 33.33 14.05 -3.34
C MET A 1 32.00 14.72 -3.65
N THR A 2 31.66 14.82 -4.92
CA THR A 2 30.41 15.45 -5.39
C THR A 2 29.28 14.43 -5.25
N THR A 3 28.49 14.53 -4.18
CA THR A 3 27.29 13.71 -4.00
C THR A 3 26.23 14.22 -4.98
N ASN A 4 25.95 13.41 -6.00
CA ASN A 4 24.89 13.65 -6.97
C ASN A 4 23.53 13.64 -6.24
N PRO A 5 22.72 14.71 -6.25
CA PRO A 5 21.48 14.79 -5.47
C PRO A 5 20.30 13.97 -6.04
N GLU A 6 20.51 13.21 -7.12
CA GLU A 6 19.41 12.60 -7.90
C GLU A 6 19.20 11.09 -7.66
N SER A 7 19.87 10.41 -6.72
CA SER A 7 19.91 8.93 -6.75
C SER A 7 19.77 8.14 -5.45
N ASP A 8 19.02 8.64 -4.46
CA ASP A 8 18.52 7.74 -3.41
C ASP A 8 17.18 8.23 -2.86
N ALA A 9 16.11 8.04 -3.64
CA ALA A 9 14.76 8.17 -3.09
C ALA A 9 14.67 7.19 -1.92
N SER A 10 14.30 7.68 -0.74
CA SER A 10 14.21 6.83 0.46
C SER A 10 13.36 5.61 0.13
N ARG A 11 13.72 4.44 0.67
CA ARG A 11 12.92 3.22 0.51
C ARG A 11 11.45 3.46 0.88
N ALA A 12 11.17 4.35 1.84
CA ALA A 12 9.83 4.77 2.21
C ALA A 12 9.13 5.59 1.11
N GLU A 13 9.84 6.48 0.41
CA GLU A 13 9.30 7.25 -0.73
C GLU A 13 8.96 6.32 -1.89
N THR A 14 9.83 5.35 -2.19
CA THR A 14 9.58 4.34 -3.22
C THR A 14 8.34 3.50 -2.89
N LEU A 15 8.20 3.04 -1.65
CA LEU A 15 7.01 2.32 -1.18
C LEU A 15 5.74 3.19 -1.25
N THR A 16 5.86 4.48 -0.95
CA THR A 16 4.75 5.44 -1.05
C THR A 16 4.29 5.63 -2.50
N ALA A 17 5.23 5.82 -3.42
CA ALA A 17 4.92 5.93 -4.86
C ALA A 17 4.26 4.64 -5.40
N ALA A 18 4.80 3.48 -5.03
CA ALA A 18 4.22 2.18 -5.40
C ALA A 18 2.79 2.01 -4.85
N LEU A 19 2.55 2.40 -3.59
CA LEU A 19 1.23 2.37 -2.97
C LEU A 19 0.22 3.24 -3.76
N LEU A 20 0.59 4.49 -4.08
CA LEU A 20 -0.27 5.40 -4.85
C LEU A 20 -0.58 4.85 -6.24
N TYR A 21 0.41 4.27 -6.92
CA TYR A 21 0.21 3.61 -8.21
C TYR A 21 -0.78 2.45 -8.11
N LEU A 22 -0.61 1.58 -7.11
CA LEU A 22 -1.50 0.44 -6.88
C LEU A 22 -2.94 0.88 -6.57
N MET A 23 -3.12 1.92 -5.74
CA MET A 23 -4.43 2.47 -5.43
C MET A 23 -5.11 3.03 -6.69
N THR A 24 -4.37 3.78 -7.51
CA THR A 24 -4.87 4.32 -8.79
C THR A 24 -5.27 3.21 -9.75
N HIS A 25 -4.45 2.17 -9.85
CA HIS A 25 -4.74 1.04 -10.74
C HIS A 25 -5.91 0.18 -10.23
N TYR A 26 -6.03 0.01 -8.90
CA TYR A 26 -7.19 -0.63 -8.29
C TYR A 26 -8.48 0.14 -8.59
N ALA A 27 -8.48 1.48 -8.41
CA ALA A 27 -9.67 2.30 -8.67
C ALA A 27 -10.19 2.16 -10.12
N ARG A 28 -9.29 1.90 -11.07
CA ARG A 28 -9.65 1.68 -12.49
C ARG A 28 -10.15 0.26 -12.80
N THR A 29 -9.69 -0.74 -12.07
CA THR A 29 -9.88 -2.15 -12.44
C THR A 29 -10.79 -2.92 -11.51
N GLY A 30 -10.94 -2.47 -10.26
CA GLY A 30 -11.61 -3.21 -9.19
C GLY A 30 -10.94 -4.55 -8.85
N CYS A 31 -9.71 -4.79 -9.32
CA CYS A 31 -9.08 -6.10 -9.22
C CYS A 31 -8.78 -6.47 -7.75
N PRO A 32 -9.38 -7.54 -7.20
CA PRO A 32 -9.21 -7.90 -5.78
C PRO A 32 -7.76 -8.19 -5.39
N ARG A 33 -6.96 -8.70 -6.32
CA ARG A 33 -5.52 -8.96 -6.09
C ARG A 33 -4.75 -7.67 -5.84
N LEU A 34 -5.13 -6.57 -6.52
CA LEU A 34 -4.52 -5.26 -6.28
C LEU A 34 -4.88 -4.72 -4.91
N ALA A 35 -6.13 -4.93 -4.45
CA ALA A 35 -6.52 -4.53 -3.09
C ALA A 35 -5.67 -5.23 -2.01
N VAL A 36 -5.32 -6.51 -2.22
CA VAL A 36 -4.39 -7.22 -1.33
C VAL A 36 -2.99 -6.60 -1.39
N CYS A 37 -2.50 -6.25 -2.58
CA CYS A 37 -1.21 -5.57 -2.74
C CYS A 37 -1.19 -4.19 -2.05
N VAL A 38 -2.26 -3.40 -2.18
CA VAL A 38 -2.43 -2.11 -1.50
C VAL A 38 -2.35 -2.29 0.01
N SER A 39 -3.13 -3.22 0.58
CA SER A 39 -3.11 -3.50 2.02
C SER A 39 -1.71 -3.89 2.51
N ARG A 40 -0.98 -4.75 1.78
CA ARG A 40 0.40 -5.13 2.13
C ARG A 40 1.38 -3.97 2.07
N HIS A 41 1.27 -3.09 1.08
CA HIS A 41 2.15 -1.91 0.99
C HIS A 41 1.88 -0.93 2.13
N MET A 42 0.62 -0.74 2.52
CA MET A 42 0.27 0.05 3.71
C MET A 42 0.90 -0.56 4.98
N GLN A 43 0.82 -1.87 5.16
CA GLN A 43 1.48 -2.53 6.30
C GLN A 43 3.00 -2.31 6.31
N CYS A 44 3.66 -2.43 5.14
CA CYS A 44 5.09 -2.17 5.02
C CYS A 44 5.44 -0.74 5.45
N LEU A 45 4.67 0.27 5.00
CA LEU A 45 4.89 1.66 5.36
C LEU A 45 4.60 1.94 6.85
N ALA A 46 3.54 1.33 7.40
CA ALA A 46 3.20 1.44 8.82
C ALA A 46 4.34 0.99 9.75
N LEU A 47 5.10 -0.03 9.31
CA LEU A 47 6.19 -0.62 10.08
C LEU A 47 7.58 -0.13 9.65
N HIS A 48 7.68 0.74 8.64
CA HIS A 48 8.98 1.15 8.10
C HIS A 48 9.67 2.16 9.02
N PRO A 49 10.93 1.91 9.47
CA PRO A 49 11.62 2.79 10.41
C PRO A 49 11.84 4.20 9.85
N ASP A 50 12.15 4.29 8.55
CA ASP A 50 12.43 5.57 7.87
C ASP A 50 11.17 6.28 7.36
N ALA A 51 9.98 5.71 7.55
CA ALA A 51 8.75 6.42 7.23
C ALA A 51 8.45 7.47 8.30
N ALA A 52 8.06 8.68 7.86
CA ALA A 52 7.64 9.74 8.76
C ALA A 52 6.52 9.24 9.69
N PRO A 53 6.49 9.62 10.98
CA PRO A 53 5.51 9.12 11.95
C PRO A 53 4.07 9.23 11.45
N VAL A 54 3.71 10.37 10.85
CA VAL A 54 2.38 10.60 10.27
C VAL A 54 2.03 9.61 9.15
N VAL A 55 3.00 9.23 8.31
CA VAL A 55 2.79 8.25 7.24
C VAL A 55 2.55 6.87 7.84
N ARG A 56 3.27 6.51 8.91
CA ARG A 56 3.06 5.23 9.61
C ARG A 56 1.66 5.15 10.19
N ASP A 57 1.21 6.20 10.87
CA ASP A 57 -0.10 6.25 11.52
C ASP A 57 -1.23 6.19 10.48
N ILE A 58 -1.12 6.96 9.39
CA ILE A 58 -2.08 6.92 8.29
C ILE A 58 -2.15 5.52 7.67
N CYS A 59 -0.99 4.93 7.36
CA CYS A 59 -0.95 3.60 6.75
C CYS A 59 -1.46 2.50 7.69
N ALA A 60 -1.23 2.61 8.99
CA ALA A 60 -1.78 1.69 9.98
C ALA A 60 -3.32 1.76 10.03
N GLY A 61 -3.89 2.96 10.06
CA GLY A 61 -5.35 3.16 10.03
C GLY A 61 -5.98 2.65 8.73
N LEU A 62 -5.38 2.98 7.58
CA LEU A 62 -5.89 2.56 6.28
C LEU A 62 -5.73 1.04 6.04
N HIS A 63 -4.66 0.43 6.55
CA HIS A 63 -4.44 -1.02 6.42
C HIS A 63 -5.62 -1.83 6.97
N GLY A 64 -6.22 -1.40 8.10
CA GLY A 64 -7.42 -2.03 8.65
C GLY A 64 -8.59 -2.01 7.67
N ALA A 65 -8.93 -0.82 7.16
CA ALA A 65 -10.04 -0.64 6.21
C ALA A 65 -9.88 -1.46 4.92
N TRP A 66 -8.67 -1.53 4.37
CA TRP A 66 -8.38 -2.30 3.16
C TRP A 66 -8.37 -3.83 3.42
N SER A 67 -7.95 -4.26 4.61
CA SER A 67 -7.98 -5.68 4.99
C SER A 67 -9.40 -6.21 5.12
N GLU A 68 -10.34 -5.41 5.63
CA GLU A 68 -11.75 -5.77 5.68
C GLU A 68 -12.38 -5.88 4.28
N ALA A 69 -12.10 -4.89 3.41
CA ALA A 69 -12.60 -4.88 2.04
C ALA A 69 -12.10 -6.09 1.22
N THR A 70 -10.82 -6.47 1.37
CA THR A 70 -10.25 -7.64 0.69
C THR A 70 -10.81 -8.97 1.22
N ALA A 71 -11.06 -9.06 2.53
CA ALA A 71 -11.70 -10.23 3.13
C ALA A 71 -13.14 -10.40 2.60
N GLY A 72 -13.91 -9.31 2.51
CA GLY A 72 -15.26 -9.31 1.93
C GLY A 72 -15.26 -9.76 0.46
N ALA A 73 -14.38 -9.22 -0.37
CA ALA A 73 -14.24 -9.59 -1.77
C ALA A 73 -13.86 -11.08 -1.96
N THR A 74 -12.98 -11.60 -1.10
CA THR A 74 -12.57 -13.01 -1.14
C THR A 74 -13.73 -13.95 -0.80
N ARG A 75 -14.51 -13.63 0.23
CA ARG A 75 -15.70 -14.42 0.62
C ARG A 75 -16.76 -14.42 -0.48
N ALA A 76 -17.03 -13.27 -1.09
CA ALA A 76 -17.98 -13.16 -2.21
C ALA A 76 -17.57 -14.06 -3.39
N ARG A 77 -16.26 -14.15 -3.68
CA ARG A 77 -15.73 -15.06 -4.71
C ARG A 77 -15.87 -16.54 -4.34
N ALA A 78 -15.64 -16.90 -3.09
CA ALA A 78 -15.74 -18.29 -2.63
C ALA A 78 -17.19 -18.82 -2.64
N ALA A 79 -18.19 -17.95 -2.42
CA ALA A 79 -19.61 -18.33 -2.44
C ALA A 79 -20.18 -18.59 -3.86
N LEU A 80 -19.41 -18.28 -4.91
CA LEU A 80 -19.79 -18.48 -6.31
C LEU A 80 -19.23 -19.79 -6.91
N HIS A 81 -18.49 -20.56 -6.13
CA HIS A 81 -17.88 -21.84 -6.49
C HIS A 81 -18.40 -22.95 -5.57
#